data_AF-A0A2V7DHU4-F1
#
_entry.id   AF-A0A2V7DHU4-F1
#
_cell.length_a   1.000
_cell.length_b   1.000
_cell.length_c   1.000
_cell.angle_alpha   90.00
_cell.angle_beta   90.00
_cell.angle_gamma   90.00
#
_symmetry.space_group_name_H-M   'P 1'
#
loop_
_entity.id
_entity.type
_entity.pdbx_description
1 polymer ?
#
loop_
_entity_poly.entity_id
_entity_poly.type
_entity_poly.pdbx_seq_one_letter_code
_entity_poly.pdbx_strand_id
1 'polypeptide(L)'
;MVIGVSAVLLSATIGVLLGLGAGYFGGRTDWTIMTIVNVMLTFPFVLLALAVIAVLGPSLVNMIATLGVAGWPIYARVVRAETIAIREREFVVAGRALGMSHVRIVFRQILPNLISAIVVIATLQVAQVIILESFLSFLGLGIQPPTPAWGN
;
A
#
# COMPACT_ATOMS: atom_id res chain seq x y z
N MET A 1 -14.06 4.76 -9.43
CA MET A 1 -12.96 5.76 -9.45
C MET A 1 -12.64 6.28 -8.08
N VAL A 2 -13.59 6.90 -7.37
CA VAL A 2 -13.35 7.43 -6.01
C VAL A 2 -12.86 6.32 -5.08
N ILE A 3 -13.53 5.16 -5.07
CA ILE A 3 -13.11 4.00 -4.26
C ILE A 3 -11.71 3.55 -4.66
N GLY A 4 -11.50 3.23 -5.94
CA GLY A 4 -10.21 2.77 -6.46
C GLY A 4 -9.03 3.68 -6.12
N VAL A 5 -9.15 4.99 -6.42
CA VAL A 5 -8.08 5.96 -6.18
C VAL A 5 -7.85 6.18 -4.69
N SER A 6 -8.92 6.36 -3.89
CA SER A 6 -8.79 6.59 -2.45
C SER A 6 -8.22 5.37 -1.71
N ALA A 7 -8.65 4.16 -2.06
CA ALA A 7 -8.11 2.93 -1.50
C ALA A 7 -6.63 2.77 -1.84
N VAL A 8 -6.25 3.05 -3.09
CA VAL A 8 -4.85 3.01 -3.52
C VAL A 8 -4.00 4.05 -2.80
N LEU A 9 -4.47 5.28 -2.63
CA LEU A 9 -3.74 6.31 -1.89
C LEU A 9 -3.53 5.93 -0.42
N LEU A 10 -4.55 5.36 0.22
CA LEU A 10 -4.46 4.85 1.59
C LEU A 10 -3.44 3.70 1.69
N SER A 11 -3.57 2.72 0.80
CA SER A 11 -2.69 1.54 0.69
C SER A 11 -1.23 1.94 0.44
N ALA A 12 -1.01 2.83 -0.53
CA ALA A 12 0.30 3.34 -0.88
C ALA A 12 0.91 4.12 0.28
N THR A 13 0.14 4.97 0.97
CA THR A 13 0.66 5.75 2.09
C THR A 13 1.13 4.84 3.23
N ILE A 14 0.31 3.88 3.65
CA ILE A 14 0.66 2.92 4.70
C ILE A 14 1.87 2.09 4.28
N GLY A 15 1.83 1.51 3.07
CA GLY A 15 2.86 0.61 2.60
C GLY A 15 4.18 1.31 2.29
N VAL A 16 4.17 2.52 1.76
CA VAL A 16 5.39 3.31 1.54
C VAL A 16 6.06 3.64 2.87
N LEU A 17 5.31 4.12 3.86
CA LEU A 17 5.89 4.47 5.16
C LEU A 17 6.50 3.24 5.86
N LEU A 18 5.76 2.11 5.88
CA LEU A 18 6.25 0.87 6.48
C LEU A 18 7.39 0.24 5.68
N GLY A 19 7.32 0.28 4.34
CA GLY A 19 8.36 -0.23 3.45
C GLY A 19 9.67 0.55 3.56
N LEU A 20 9.60 1.88 3.60
CA LEU A 20 10.75 2.75 3.87
C LEU A 20 11.37 2.40 5.23
N GLY A 21 10.55 2.29 6.28
CA GLY A 21 11.01 1.92 7.62
C GLY A 21 11.70 0.55 7.64
N ALA A 22 11.06 -0.47 7.06
CA ALA A 22 11.62 -1.82 6.98
C ALA A 22 12.94 -1.86 6.21
N GLY A 23 12.98 -1.27 5.00
CA GLY A 23 14.17 -1.29 4.16
C GLY A 23 15.32 -0.45 4.71
N TYR A 24 15.01 0.71 5.31
CA TYR A 24 16.02 1.65 5.79
C TYR A 24 16.64 1.24 7.12
N PHE A 25 15.85 0.75 8.09
CA PHE A 25 16.37 0.36 9.39
C PHE A 25 16.84 -1.10 9.40
N GLY A 26 16.22 -1.99 8.61
CA GLY A 26 16.58 -3.41 8.59
C GLY A 26 16.26 -4.13 9.91
N GLY A 27 16.94 -5.24 10.17
CA GLY A 27 16.94 -5.93 11.47
C GLY A 27 15.56 -6.26 12.02
N ARG A 28 15.28 -5.85 13.27
CA ARG A 28 14.03 -6.18 13.98
C ARG A 28 12.81 -5.46 13.41
N THR A 29 12.97 -4.20 12.97
CA THR A 29 11.92 -3.42 12.32
C THR A 29 11.47 -4.10 11.03
N ASP A 30 12.43 -4.51 10.22
CA ASP A 30 12.16 -5.25 8.99
C ASP A 30 11.44 -6.57 9.26
N TRP A 31 12.00 -7.39 10.15
CA TRP A 31 11.41 -8.68 10.51
C TRP A 31 9.95 -8.54 11.00
N THR A 32 9.67 -7.54 11.84
CA THR A 32 8.32 -7.33 12.40
C THR A 32 7.33 -6.93 11.30
N ILE A 33 7.70 -5.95 10.46
CA ILE A 33 6.82 -5.47 9.38
C ILE A 33 6.60 -6.58 8.34
N MET A 34 7.66 -7.28 7.94
CA MET A 34 7.56 -8.37 6.96
C MET A 34 6.78 -9.57 7.51
N THR A 35 6.83 -9.83 8.82
CA THR A 35 5.98 -10.85 9.44
C THR A 35 4.50 -10.50 9.28
N ILE A 36 4.10 -9.26 9.60
CA ILE A 36 2.70 -8.81 9.41
C ILE A 36 2.30 -8.92 7.94
N VAL A 37 3.15 -8.45 7.03
CA VAL A 37 2.93 -8.55 5.58
C VAL A 37 2.73 -10.00 5.15
N ASN A 38 3.58 -10.92 5.61
CA ASN A 38 3.50 -12.33 5.24
C ASN A 38 2.20 -12.97 5.76
N VAL A 39 1.78 -12.64 6.97
CA VAL A 39 0.49 -13.12 7.54
C VAL A 39 -0.67 -12.62 6.69
N MET A 40 -0.70 -11.33 6.33
CA MET A 40 -1.79 -10.78 5.51
C MET A 40 -1.85 -11.39 4.11
N LEU A 41 -0.69 -11.55 3.46
CA LEU A 41 -0.61 -12.11 2.11
C LEU A 41 -0.88 -13.62 2.04
N THR A 42 -0.93 -14.31 3.19
CA THR A 42 -1.35 -15.72 3.25
C THR A 42 -2.84 -15.86 2.97
N PHE A 43 -3.64 -14.83 3.27
CA PHE A 43 -5.07 -14.83 2.97
C PHE A 43 -5.33 -14.33 1.55
N PRO A 44 -6.20 -14.99 0.76
CA PRO A 44 -6.62 -14.47 -0.53
C PRO A 44 -7.29 -13.11 -0.38
N PHE A 45 -6.77 -12.09 -1.08
CA PHE A 45 -7.21 -10.69 -0.95
C PHE A 45 -8.72 -10.51 -1.12
N VAL A 46 -9.31 -11.20 -2.12
CA VAL A 46 -10.75 -11.17 -2.39
C VAL A 46 -11.56 -11.69 -1.20
N LEU A 47 -11.12 -12.78 -0.57
CA LEU A 47 -11.83 -13.37 0.57
C LEU A 47 -11.79 -12.46 1.79
N LEU A 48 -10.66 -11.80 2.03
CA LEU A 48 -10.53 -10.85 3.12
C LEU A 48 -11.45 -9.64 2.90
N ALA A 49 -11.50 -9.10 1.68
CA ALA A 49 -12.40 -8.01 1.34
C ALA A 49 -13.88 -8.41 1.52
N LEU A 50 -14.26 -9.59 1.02
CA LEU A 50 -15.62 -10.12 1.17
C LEU A 50 -16.01 -10.29 2.64
N ALA A 51 -15.16 -10.93 3.45
CA ALA A 51 -15.44 -11.19 4.85
C ALA A 51 -15.64 -9.90 5.65
N VAL A 52 -14.78 -8.89 5.44
CA VAL A 52 -14.86 -7.62 6.15
C VAL A 52 -16.10 -6.83 5.73
N ILE A 53 -16.39 -6.76 4.42
CA ILE A 53 -17.56 -6.02 3.92
C ILE A 53 -18.88 -6.72 4.32
N ALA A 54 -18.91 -8.05 4.35
CA ALA A 54 -20.07 -8.81 4.81
C ALA A 54 -20.40 -8.53 6.28
N VAL A 55 -19.37 -8.30 7.13
CA VAL A 55 -19.55 -8.00 8.55
C VAL A 55 -19.86 -6.52 8.79
N LEU A 56 -19.12 -5.60 8.15
CA LEU A 56 -19.26 -4.15 8.36
C LEU A 56 -20.42 -3.53 7.57
N GLY A 57 -20.96 -4.26 6.60
CA GLY A 57 -21.96 -3.78 5.66
C GLY A 57 -21.38 -2.95 4.51
N PRO A 58 -22.08 -2.91 3.36
CA PRO A 58 -21.64 -2.16 2.19
C PRO A 58 -21.77 -0.65 2.43
N SER A 59 -20.64 0.06 2.43
CA SER A 59 -20.61 1.52 2.42
C SER A 59 -19.35 2.01 1.73
N LEU A 60 -19.38 3.25 1.22
CA LEU A 60 -18.24 3.87 0.55
C LEU A 60 -17.00 3.85 1.43
N VAL A 61 -17.16 4.22 2.70
CA VAL A 61 -16.07 4.28 3.69
C VAL A 61 -15.55 2.88 4.01
N ASN A 62 -16.44 1.91 4.23
CA ASN A 62 -16.04 0.53 4.52
C ASN A 62 -15.27 -0.09 3.35
N MET A 63 -15.70 0.14 2.10
CA MET A 63 -14.99 -0.35 0.92
C MET A 63 -13.61 0.30 0.80
N ILE A 64 -13.50 1.63 0.92
CA ILE A 64 -12.21 2.33 0.83
C ILE A 64 -11.25 1.83 1.92
N ALA A 65 -11.73 1.75 3.17
CA ALA A 65 -10.93 1.31 4.31
C ALA A 65 -10.49 -0.15 4.13
N THR A 66 -11.41 -1.04 3.77
CA THR A 66 -11.12 -2.47 3.59
C THR A 66 -10.11 -2.68 2.48
N LEU A 67 -10.34 -2.12 1.30
CA LEU A 67 -9.47 -2.30 0.14
C LEU A 67 -8.11 -1.62 0.33
N GLY A 68 -8.08 -0.45 0.97
CA GLY A 68 -6.84 0.26 1.26
C GLY A 68 -5.99 -0.43 2.32
N VAL A 69 -6.58 -0.87 3.43
CA VAL A 69 -5.87 -1.59 4.51
C VAL A 69 -5.52 -3.03 4.08
N ALA A 70 -6.28 -3.66 3.20
CA ALA A 70 -5.89 -4.97 2.69
C ALA A 70 -4.72 -4.87 1.69
N GLY A 71 -4.60 -3.75 0.96
CA GLY A 71 -3.67 -3.62 -0.18
C GLY A 71 -2.25 -3.16 0.17
N TRP A 72 -2.04 -2.54 1.34
CA TRP A 72 -0.74 -1.94 1.69
C TRP A 72 0.46 -2.91 1.68
N PRO A 73 0.32 -4.24 1.93
CA PRO A 73 1.47 -5.14 1.96
C PRO A 73 2.25 -5.21 0.65
N ILE A 74 1.57 -5.01 -0.50
CA ILE A 74 2.21 -5.00 -1.83
C ILE A 74 3.17 -3.82 -1.94
N TYR A 75 2.72 -2.63 -1.56
CA TYR A 75 3.57 -1.43 -1.53
C TYR A 75 4.72 -1.57 -0.55
N ALA A 76 4.47 -2.10 0.66
CA ALA A 76 5.52 -2.31 1.65
C ALA A 76 6.64 -3.21 1.15
N ARG A 77 6.31 -4.31 0.46
CA ARG A 77 7.32 -5.22 -0.11
C ARG A 77 8.19 -4.55 -1.16
N VAL A 78 7.57 -3.86 -2.13
CA VAL A 78 8.34 -3.27 -3.22
C VAL A 78 9.16 -2.08 -2.73
N VAL A 79 8.56 -1.17 -1.96
CA VAL A 79 9.26 -0.02 -1.39
C VAL A 79 10.41 -0.47 -0.49
N ARG A 80 10.23 -1.53 0.30
CA ARG A 80 11.31 -2.12 1.09
C ARG A 80 12.47 -2.58 0.20
N ALA A 81 12.19 -3.38 -0.83
CA ALA A 81 13.22 -3.93 -1.71
C ALA A 81 14.04 -2.82 -2.37
N GLU A 82 13.36 -1.82 -2.94
CA GLU A 82 14.00 -0.67 -3.57
C GLU A 82 14.75 0.20 -2.54
N THR A 83 14.21 0.37 -1.34
CA THR A 83 14.89 1.11 -0.26
C THR A 83 16.21 0.45 0.13
N ILE A 84 16.27 -0.88 0.20
CA ILE A 84 17.51 -1.63 0.48
C ILE A 84 18.55 -1.37 -0.61
N ALA A 85 18.14 -1.34 -1.88
CA ALA A 85 19.06 -1.03 -2.98
C ALA A 85 19.55 0.43 -2.95
N ILE A 86 18.66 1.39 -2.66
CA ILE A 86 19.01 2.82 -2.69
C ILE A 86 19.85 3.23 -1.49
N ARG A 87 19.59 2.69 -0.30
CA ARG A 87 20.33 3.08 0.92
C ARG A 87 21.82 2.77 0.85
N GLU A 88 22.23 1.87 -0.04
CA GLU A 88 23.62 1.49 -0.28
C GLU A 88 24.32 2.35 -1.34
N ARG A 89 23.60 3.25 -2.02
CA ARG A 89 24.19 4.15 -3.02
C ARG A 89 25.07 5.22 -2.39
N GLU A 90 26.11 5.63 -3.13
CA GLU A 90 27.15 6.56 -2.68
C GLU A 90 26.60 7.87 -2.11
N PHE A 91 25.57 8.47 -2.73
CA PHE A 91 24.98 9.73 -2.24
C PHE A 91 24.30 9.59 -0.87
N VAL A 92 23.77 8.40 -0.55
CA VAL A 92 23.18 8.12 0.77
C VAL A 92 24.27 7.86 1.80
N VAL A 93 25.33 7.15 1.42
CA VAL A 93 26.49 6.89 2.28
C VAL A 93 27.21 8.21 2.60
N ALA A 94 27.47 9.05 1.60
CA ALA A 94 28.04 10.38 1.77
C ALA A 94 27.16 11.28 2.64
N GLY A 95 25.83 11.26 2.43
CA GLY A 95 24.88 11.99 3.28
C GLY A 95 24.99 11.58 4.76
N ARG A 96 25.11 10.28 5.04
CA ARG A 96 25.35 9.77 6.40
C ARG A 96 26.69 10.20 6.97
N ALA A 97 27.76 10.13 6.18
CA ALA A 97 29.10 10.56 6.60
C ALA A 97 29.15 12.06 6.96
N LEU A 98 28.33 12.88 6.31
CA LEU A 98 28.15 14.30 6.60
C LEU A 98 27.20 14.59 7.77
N GLY A 99 26.75 13.57 8.52
CA GLY A 99 25.90 13.75 9.70
C GLY A 99 24.42 14.03 9.38
N MET A 100 23.94 13.65 8.19
CA MET A 100 22.53 13.83 7.85
C MET A 100 21.63 12.94 8.73
N SER A 101 20.56 13.52 9.28
CA SER A 101 19.59 12.76 10.08
C SER A 101 18.86 11.70 9.24
N HIS A 102 18.47 10.59 9.87
CA HIS A 102 17.76 9.49 9.23
C HIS A 102 16.50 9.96 8.47
N VAL A 103 15.71 10.83 9.09
CA VAL A 103 14.51 11.41 8.47
C VAL A 103 14.86 12.18 7.20
N ARG A 104 15.93 12.98 7.23
CA ARG A 104 16.35 13.76 6.06
C ARG A 104 16.83 12.85 4.93
N ILE A 105 17.56 11.78 5.25
CA ILE A 105 17.98 10.78 4.26
C ILE A 105 16.76 10.10 3.62
N VAL A 106 15.85 9.58 4.44
CA VAL A 106 14.67 8.86 3.96
C VAL A 106 13.81 9.75 3.06
N PHE A 107 13.46 10.96 3.49
CA PHE A 107 12.52 11.81 2.76
C PHE A 107 13.15 12.66 1.64
N ARG A 108 14.45 12.98 1.70
CA ARG A 108 15.11 13.80 0.66
C ARG A 108 15.98 13.02 -0.30
N GLN A 109 16.46 11.84 0.08
CA GLN A 109 17.36 11.04 -0.75
C GLN A 109 16.70 9.76 -1.23
N ILE A 110 16.00 9.03 -0.36
CA ILE A 110 15.44 7.71 -0.73
C ILE A 110 14.07 7.87 -1.40
N LEU A 111 13.09 8.42 -0.70
CA LEU A 111 11.70 8.49 -1.18
C LEU A 111 11.57 9.15 -2.57
N PRO A 112 12.25 10.27 -2.90
CA PRO A 112 12.16 10.87 -4.24
C PRO A 112 12.62 9.93 -5.36
N ASN A 113 13.60 9.07 -5.09
CA ASN A 113 14.07 8.07 -6.06
C ASN A 113 13.10 6.90 -6.23
N LEU A 114 12.13 6.73 -5.33
CA LEU A 114 11.12 5.67 -5.37
C LEU A 114 9.80 6.11 -6.01
N ILE A 115 9.59 7.40 -6.24
CA ILE A 115 8.31 7.94 -6.76
C ILE A 115 7.91 7.23 -8.06
N SER A 116 8.86 7.02 -8.98
CA SER A 116 8.57 6.33 -10.24
C SER A 116 8.02 4.91 -10.01
N ALA A 117 8.67 4.11 -9.18
CA ALA A 117 8.23 2.76 -8.84
C ALA A 117 6.86 2.77 -8.12
N ILE A 118 6.66 3.70 -7.19
CA ILE A 118 5.41 3.85 -6.43
C ILE A 118 4.25 4.19 -7.39
N VAL A 119 4.45 5.11 -8.34
CA VAL A 119 3.43 5.51 -9.31
C VAL A 119 3.08 4.35 -10.25
N VAL A 120 4.06 3.60 -10.75
CA VAL A 120 3.83 2.42 -11.60
C VAL A 120 2.99 1.37 -10.88
N ILE A 121 3.27 1.10 -9.61
CA ILE A 121 2.47 0.15 -8.84
C ILE A 121 1.08 0.71 -8.57
N ALA A 122 0.98 2.01 -8.27
CA ALA A 122 -0.30 2.66 -8.03
C ALA A 122 -1.26 2.56 -9.22
N THR A 123 -0.78 2.75 -10.45
CA THR A 123 -1.64 2.62 -11.64
C THR A 123 -2.17 1.20 -11.82
N LEU A 124 -1.32 0.19 -11.62
CA LEU A 124 -1.72 -1.22 -11.68
C LEU A 124 -2.72 -1.57 -10.57
N GLN A 125 -2.49 -1.07 -9.36
CA GLN A 125 -3.36 -1.32 -8.21
C GLN A 125 -4.72 -0.64 -8.36
N VAL A 126 -4.79 0.55 -8.97
CA VAL A 126 -6.09 1.19 -9.26
C VAL A 126 -6.93 0.28 -10.14
N ALA A 127 -6.36 -0.29 -11.20
CA ALA A 127 -7.07 -1.23 -12.07
C ALA A 127 -7.56 -2.47 -11.31
N GLN A 128 -6.71 -3.07 -10.46
CA GLN A 128 -7.09 -4.23 -9.65
C GLN A 128 -8.23 -3.92 -8.67
N VAL A 129 -8.18 -2.78 -7.98
CA VAL A 129 -9.21 -2.38 -7.02
C VAL A 129 -10.54 -2.09 -7.71
N ILE A 130 -10.53 -1.51 -8.91
CA ILE A 130 -11.76 -1.30 -9.71
C ILE A 130 -12.41 -2.63 -10.06
N ILE A 131 -11.64 -3.59 -10.56
CA ILE A 131 -12.16 -4.92 -10.91
C ILE A 131 -12.79 -5.58 -9.67
N LEU A 132 -12.14 -5.43 -8.51
CA LEU A 132 -12.64 -6.00 -7.27
C LEU A 132 -13.90 -5.29 -6.75
N GLU A 133 -13.95 -3.96 -6.85
CA GLU A 133 -15.15 -3.16 -6.56
C GLU A 133 -16.35 -3.63 -7.41
N SER A 134 -16.13 -3.83 -8.71
CA SER A 134 -17.14 -4.37 -9.63
C SER A 134 -17.56 -5.79 -9.26
N PHE A 135 -16.61 -6.66 -8.90
CA PHE A 135 -16.91 -8.03 -8.46
C PHE A 135 -17.75 -8.07 -7.18
N LEU A 136 -17.42 -7.23 -6.20
CA LEU A 136 -18.20 -7.08 -4.96
C LEU A 136 -19.61 -6.52 -5.24
N SER A 137 -19.72 -5.57 -6.16
CA SER A 137 -21.00 -4.99 -6.57
C SER A 137 -21.90 -6.01 -7.26
N PHE A 138 -21.33 -6.85 -8.11
CA PHE A 138 -22.03 -7.99 -8.73
C PHE A 138 -22.52 -9.01 -7.69
N LEU A 139 -21.76 -9.23 -6.61
CA LEU A 139 -22.15 -10.08 -5.49
C LEU A 139 -23.16 -9.43 -4.52
N GLY A 140 -23.67 -8.24 -4.83
CA GLY A 140 -24.63 -7.52 -3.98
C GLY A 140 -24.01 -6.84 -2.75
N LEU A 141 -22.67 -6.83 -2.66
CA LEU A 141 -21.90 -6.21 -1.59
C LEU A 141 -21.32 -4.85 -2.00
N GLY A 142 -21.76 -4.32 -3.14
CA GLY A 142 -21.41 -2.98 -3.60
C GLY A 142 -22.17 -1.88 -2.87
N ILE A 143 -21.67 -0.65 -3.02
CA ILE A 143 -22.38 0.55 -2.60
C ILE A 143 -23.73 0.69 -3.33
N GLN A 144 -24.75 1.08 -2.56
CA GLN A 144 -26.10 1.33 -3.08
C GLN A 144 -26.21 2.76 -3.65
N PRO A 145 -27.14 3.02 -4.58
CA PRO A 145 -27.45 4.38 -5.05
C PRO A 145 -27.73 5.34 -3.88
N PRO A 146 -27.39 6.65 -3.95
CA PRO A 146 -27.12 7.47 -5.14
C PRO A 146 -25.64 7.64 -5.51
N THR A 147 -24.69 7.06 -4.76
CA THR A 147 -23.27 7.15 -5.11
C THR A 147 -22.94 6.24 -6.29
N PRO A 148 -22.42 6.76 -7.42
CA PRO A 148 -22.13 5.94 -8.59
C PRO A 148 -21.01 4.94 -8.29
N ALA A 149 -21.32 3.66 -8.50
CA ALA A 149 -20.39 2.56 -8.41
C ALA A 149 -20.00 2.10 -9.83
N TRP A 150 -18.88 1.40 -9.97
CA TRP A 150 -18.47 0.90 -11.29
C TRP A 150 -19.22 -0.38 -11.70
N GLY A 151 -19.89 -1.02 -10.76
CA GLY A 151 -20.62 -2.27 -10.99
C GLY A 151 -22.14 -2.18 -10.88
N ASN A 152 -22.72 -1.00 -10.59
CA ASN A 152 -24.17 -0.74 -10.53
C ASN A 152 -24.47 0.74 -10.77
#